data_AF-A0A7R9PBW1-F1
#
_entry.id   AF-A0A7R9PBW1-F1
#
_cell.length_a   1.000
_cell.length_b   1.000
_cell.length_c   1.000
_cell.angle_alpha   90.00
_cell.angle_beta   90.00
_cell.angle_gamma   90.00
#
_symmetry.space_group_name_H-M   'P 1'
#
loop_
_entity.id
_entity.type
_entity.pdbx_description
1 polymer ?
#
loop_
_entity_poly.entity_id
_entity_poly.type
_entity_poly.pdbx_seq_one_letter_code
_entity_poly.pdbx_strand_id
1 'polypeptide(L)'
;MHRSLPTSQGNGVIRRKHKKGQEEEQAKKRTRRTQKFQRAIVGASLTDIMAKRNMKPEVRKAQREQAIRAAKEQKKAVKASKKTTAPAKVKAPQKSKASRVQPKSAPRVGGKR
;
A
#
# COMPACT_ATOMS: atom_id res chain seq x y z
N MET A 1 25.17 47.98 61.79
CA MET A 1 23.99 47.94 60.91
C MET A 1 24.40 47.58 59.48
N HIS A 2 24.70 46.32 59.14
CA HIS A 2 24.77 45.90 57.72
C HIS A 2 24.44 44.40 57.66
N ARG A 3 23.16 44.05 57.51
CA ARG A 3 22.74 42.68 57.18
C ARG A 3 22.79 42.55 55.67
N SER A 4 23.82 41.91 55.14
CA SER A 4 23.85 41.50 53.73
C SER A 4 22.77 40.43 53.52
N LEU A 5 21.80 40.74 52.67
CA LEU A 5 20.76 39.78 52.25
C LEU A 5 21.43 38.53 51.67
N PRO A 6 21.15 37.31 52.18
CA PRO A 6 21.51 36.11 51.46
C PRO A 6 20.64 36.09 50.20
N THR A 7 21.25 36.29 49.03
CA THR A 7 20.62 36.04 47.74
C THR A 7 20.47 34.53 47.53
N SER A 8 19.71 33.87 48.40
CA SER A 8 19.38 32.43 48.33
C SER A 8 18.25 32.13 47.35
N GLN A 9 17.91 33.07 46.48
CA GLN A 9 17.06 32.82 45.31
C GLN A 9 17.79 33.31 44.06
N GLY A 10 19.01 32.80 43.87
CA GLY A 10 19.77 33.01 42.64
C GLY A 10 19.03 32.36 41.49
N ASN A 11 18.25 33.17 40.74
CA ASN A 11 17.59 32.87 39.47
C ASN A 11 18.07 31.55 38.86
N GLY A 12 17.37 30.45 39.16
CA GLY A 12 17.80 29.10 38.78
C GLY A 12 18.03 28.94 37.27
N VAL A 13 17.51 29.86 36.46
CA VAL A 13 17.79 30.03 35.03
C VAL A 13 19.25 30.44 34.78
N ILE A 14 19.75 31.46 35.48
CA ILE A 14 21.14 31.92 35.37
C ILE A 14 22.09 30.81 35.83
N ARG A 15 21.79 30.12 36.93
CA ARG A 15 22.66 29.04 37.41
C ARG A 15 22.70 27.83 36.47
N ARG A 16 21.55 27.44 35.88
CA ARG A 16 21.47 26.39 34.83
C ARG A 16 22.15 26.80 33.52
N LYS A 17 21.96 28.04 33.06
CA LYS A 17 22.64 28.57 31.85
C LYS A 17 24.16 28.61 32.01
N HIS A 18 24.63 28.99 33.20
CA HIS A 18 26.06 29.08 33.53
C HIS A 18 26.62 27.78 34.16
N LYS A 19 25.88 26.65 34.08
CA LYS A 19 26.31 25.31 34.52
C LYS A 19 26.90 25.25 35.93
N LYS A 20 26.46 26.13 36.84
CA LYS A 20 26.97 26.19 38.22
C LYS A 20 26.31 25.09 39.06
N GLY A 21 27.12 24.19 39.63
CA GLY A 21 26.66 23.10 40.51
C GLY A 21 26.00 21.93 39.77
N GLN A 22 26.20 21.82 38.45
CA GLN A 22 25.86 20.62 37.70
C GLN A 22 27.12 19.75 37.60
N GLU A 23 27.19 18.68 38.38
CA GLU A 23 28.07 17.56 38.04
C GLU A 23 27.47 16.89 36.81
N GLU A 24 28.22 16.84 35.72
CA GLU A 24 27.72 16.38 34.41
C GLU A 24 27.40 14.88 34.40
N GLU A 25 26.28 14.48 34.99
CA GLU A 25 25.53 13.33 34.51
C GLU A 25 24.53 13.81 33.45
N GLN A 26 25.04 14.50 32.42
CA GLN A 26 24.26 14.72 31.21
C GLN A 26 24.06 13.34 30.57
N ALA A 27 22.94 12.68 30.88
CA ALA A 27 22.50 11.50 30.17
C ALA A 27 22.41 11.84 28.68
N LYS A 28 23.46 11.49 27.93
CA LYS A 28 23.57 11.71 26.49
C LYS A 28 22.28 11.21 25.86
N LYS A 29 21.58 12.06 25.09
CA LYS A 29 20.35 11.67 24.39
C LYS A 29 20.65 10.47 23.50
N ARG A 30 20.21 9.29 23.95
CA ARG A 30 20.47 8.02 23.28
C ARG A 30 19.47 7.87 22.13
N THR A 31 19.73 8.51 21.00
CA THR A 31 18.94 8.31 19.77
C THR A 31 19.29 6.96 19.15
N ARG A 32 18.72 5.89 19.69
CA ARG A 32 18.88 4.54 19.12
C ARG A 32 18.00 4.41 17.86
N ARG A 33 18.62 4.32 16.69
CA ARG A 33 17.96 3.83 15.47
C ARG A 33 18.29 2.36 15.31
N THR A 34 17.28 1.50 15.37
CA THR A 34 17.42 0.08 15.04
C THR A 34 16.66 -0.21 13.75
N GLN A 35 17.37 -0.74 12.76
CA GLN A 35 16.76 -1.31 11.57
C GLN A 35 17.04 -2.81 11.58
N LYS A 36 15.99 -3.61 11.44
CA LYS A 36 16.09 -5.06 11.26
C LYS A 36 15.45 -5.42 9.93
N PHE A 37 16.16 -6.17 9.12
CA PHE A 37 15.66 -6.66 7.83
C PHE A 37 16.09 -8.09 7.60
N GLN A 38 15.39 -8.71 6.65
CA GLN A 38 15.74 -9.97 6.02
C GLN A 38 15.79 -11.13 7.02
N ARG A 39 14.60 -11.68 7.27
CA ARG A 39 14.34 -12.93 7.98
C ARG A 39 13.83 -13.96 6.98
N ALA A 40 14.13 -15.23 7.21
CA ALA A 40 13.48 -16.31 6.47
C ALA A 40 11.97 -16.34 6.77
N ILE A 41 11.18 -16.82 5.81
CA ILE A 41 9.73 -16.95 5.93
C ILE A 41 9.38 -18.44 5.77
N VAL A 42 8.34 -18.92 6.46
CA VAL A 42 7.88 -20.31 6.27
C VAL A 42 7.51 -20.51 4.80
N GLY A 43 8.11 -21.52 4.17
CA GLY A 43 7.93 -21.83 2.75
C GLY A 43 8.92 -21.15 1.78
N ALA A 44 9.81 -20.28 2.24
CA ALA A 44 10.92 -19.76 1.43
C ALA A 44 12.14 -19.43 2.31
N SER A 45 13.27 -20.07 2.03
CA SER A 45 14.51 -19.79 2.75
C SER A 45 15.00 -18.35 2.49
N LEU A 46 15.83 -17.82 3.39
CA LEU A 46 16.38 -16.48 3.24
C LEU A 46 17.16 -16.33 1.92
N THR A 47 17.87 -17.38 1.51
CA THR A 47 18.66 -17.43 0.28
C THR A 47 17.79 -17.32 -0.97
N ASP A 48 16.63 -18.00 -1.00
CA ASP A 48 15.71 -17.95 -2.14
C ASP A 48 15.11 -16.55 -2.32
N ILE A 49 14.81 -15.88 -1.20
CA ILE A 49 14.27 -14.52 -1.19
C ILE A 49 15.33 -13.54 -1.73
N MET A 50 16.58 -13.67 -1.31
CA MET A 50 17.67 -12.83 -1.80
C MET A 50 17.96 -13.06 -3.28
N ALA A 51 17.96 -14.32 -3.75
CA ALA A 51 18.16 -14.66 -5.15
C ALA A 51 17.10 -14.00 -6.05
N LYS A 52 15.81 -14.12 -5.67
CA LYS A 52 14.71 -13.49 -6.40
C LYS A 52 14.79 -11.95 -6.37
N ARG A 53 15.16 -11.37 -5.21
CA ARG A 53 15.29 -9.92 -5.04
C ARG A 53 16.44 -9.34 -5.84
N ASN A 54 17.54 -10.07 -6.01
CA ASN A 54 18.76 -9.58 -6.65
C ASN A 54 18.82 -9.88 -8.16
N MET A 55 17.75 -10.44 -8.73
CA MET A 55 17.63 -10.61 -10.19
C MET A 55 17.80 -9.28 -10.93
N LYS A 56 18.60 -9.26 -11.99
CA LYS A 56 18.80 -8.05 -12.82
C LYS A 56 17.47 -7.54 -13.37
N PRO A 57 17.29 -6.21 -13.49
CA PRO A 57 16.04 -5.63 -13.97
C PRO A 57 15.67 -6.10 -15.38
N GLU A 58 16.65 -6.42 -16.22
CA GLU A 58 16.45 -6.99 -17.55
C GLU A 58 15.74 -8.35 -17.51
N VAL A 59 16.18 -9.25 -16.62
CA VAL A 59 15.55 -10.57 -16.44
C VAL A 59 14.12 -10.41 -15.94
N ARG A 60 13.88 -9.47 -15.02
CA ARG A 60 12.52 -9.16 -14.53
C ARG A 60 11.62 -8.61 -15.63
N LYS A 61 12.15 -7.73 -16.49
CA LYS A 61 11.43 -7.18 -17.64
C LYS A 61 11.08 -8.28 -18.65
N ALA A 62 12.02 -9.16 -18.97
CA ALA A 62 11.79 -10.28 -19.87
C ALA A 62 10.67 -11.21 -19.36
N GLN A 63 10.72 -11.60 -18.07
CA GLN A 63 9.67 -12.42 -17.45
C GLN A 63 8.31 -11.71 -17.46
N ARG A 64 8.30 -10.40 -17.18
CA ARG A 64 7.08 -9.59 -17.24
C ARG A 64 6.50 -9.57 -18.65
N GLU A 65 7.32 -9.37 -19.67
CA GLU A 65 6.87 -9.35 -21.06
C GLU A 65 6.35 -10.71 -21.51
N GLN A 66 7.04 -11.80 -21.16
CA GLN A 66 6.57 -13.15 -21.43
C GLN A 66 5.21 -13.43 -20.77
N ALA A 67 5.04 -13.07 -19.49
CA ALA A 67 3.77 -13.21 -18.79
C ALA A 67 2.65 -12.39 -19.43
N ILE A 68 2.95 -11.16 -19.89
CA ILE A 68 1.99 -10.32 -20.60
C ILE A 68 1.59 -10.93 -21.94
N ARG A 69 2.54 -11.49 -22.70
CA ARG A 69 2.27 -12.16 -23.99
C ARG A 69 1.38 -13.37 -23.77
N ALA A 70 1.75 -14.26 -22.84
CA ALA A 70 0.96 -15.43 -22.48
C ALA A 70 -0.46 -15.05 -22.02
N ALA A 71 -0.61 -14.03 -21.17
CA ALA A 71 -1.92 -13.57 -20.72
C ALA A 71 -2.78 -12.99 -21.86
N LYS A 72 -2.16 -12.28 -22.81
CA LYS A 72 -2.85 -11.77 -24.00
C LYS A 72 -3.31 -12.91 -24.91
N GLU A 73 -2.48 -13.92 -25.12
CA GLU A 73 -2.81 -15.10 -25.91
C GLU A 73 -3.93 -15.92 -25.27
N GLN A 74 -3.86 -16.18 -23.97
CA GLN A 74 -4.95 -16.82 -23.23
C GLN A 74 -6.25 -16.03 -23.35
N LYS A 75 -6.22 -14.70 -23.23
CA LYS A 75 -7.41 -13.86 -23.43
C LYS A 75 -7.95 -13.95 -24.86
N LYS A 76 -7.08 -14.02 -25.87
CA LYS A 76 -7.50 -14.21 -27.27
C LYS A 76 -8.14 -15.59 -27.46
N ALA A 77 -7.52 -16.65 -26.93
CA ALA A 77 -8.03 -18.01 -26.98
C ALA A 77 -9.40 -18.14 -26.30
N VAL A 78 -9.57 -17.56 -25.11
CA VAL A 78 -10.86 -17.52 -24.39
C VAL A 78 -11.91 -16.71 -25.16
N LYS A 79 -11.54 -15.64 -25.85
CA LYS A 79 -12.47 -14.87 -26.71
C LYS A 79 -12.84 -15.65 -27.96
N ALA A 80 -11.89 -16.35 -28.57
CA ALA A 80 -12.14 -17.20 -29.73
C ALA A 80 -13.06 -18.38 -29.37
N SER A 81 -12.80 -19.06 -28.25
CA SER A 81 -13.65 -20.14 -27.76
C SER A 81 -15.07 -19.66 -27.45
N LYS A 82 -15.23 -18.48 -26.82
CA LYS A 82 -16.56 -17.88 -26.60
C LYS A 82 -17.30 -17.50 -27.88
N LYS A 83 -16.58 -17.18 -28.97
CA LYS A 83 -17.19 -16.91 -30.28
C LYS A 83 -17.61 -18.18 -31.00
N THR A 84 -16.86 -19.27 -30.83
CA THR A 84 -17.19 -20.58 -31.44
C THR A 84 -18.23 -21.36 -30.65
N THR A 85 -18.39 -21.10 -29.34
CA THR A 85 -19.42 -21.73 -28.50
C THR A 85 -20.66 -20.84 -28.29
N ALA A 86 -20.73 -19.66 -28.92
CA ALA A 86 -21.98 -18.92 -28.98
C ALA A 86 -22.89 -19.66 -29.98
N PRO A 87 -23.97 -20.34 -29.54
CA PRO A 87 -24.89 -20.95 -30.48
C PRO A 87 -25.38 -19.84 -31.41
N ALA A 88 -25.32 -20.08 -32.71
CA ALA A 88 -25.96 -19.23 -33.70
C ALA A 88 -27.39 -19.02 -33.22
N LYS A 89 -27.72 -17.80 -32.79
CA LYS A 89 -29.10 -17.43 -32.49
C LYS A 89 -29.84 -17.59 -33.81
N VAL A 90 -30.47 -18.75 -33.98
CA VAL A 90 -31.43 -19.02 -35.02
C VAL A 90 -32.44 -17.88 -34.88
N LYS A 91 -32.44 -16.97 -35.86
CA LYS A 91 -33.45 -15.93 -35.95
C LYS A 91 -34.76 -16.65 -36.21
N ALA A 92 -35.48 -17.00 -35.14
CA ALA A 92 -36.87 -17.34 -35.24
C ALA A 92 -37.59 -16.12 -35.84
N PRO A 93 -38.40 -16.26 -36.90
CA PRO A 93 -39.15 -15.14 -37.44
C PRO A 93 -40.09 -14.62 -36.35
N GLN A 94 -39.81 -13.42 -35.86
CA GLN A 94 -40.66 -12.72 -34.90
C GLN A 94 -41.98 -12.41 -35.61
N LYS A 95 -43.00 -13.25 -35.36
CA LYS A 95 -44.38 -12.93 -35.67
C LYS A 95 -44.74 -11.66 -34.91
N SER A 96 -44.94 -10.58 -35.66
CA SER A 96 -45.52 -9.34 -35.22
C SER A 96 -46.92 -9.58 -34.66
N LYS A 97 -47.09 -9.48 -33.34
CA LYS A 97 -48.40 -9.27 -32.72
C LYS A 97 -48.28 -8.26 -31.59
N ALA A 98 -48.88 -7.12 -31.88
CA ALA A 98 -49.62 -6.24 -30.99
C ALA A 98 -48.92 -5.65 -29.76
N SER A 99 -48.82 -4.32 -29.82
CA SER A 99 -48.66 -3.40 -28.71
C SER A 99 -49.42 -3.82 -27.44
N ARG A 100 -48.70 -3.94 -26.34
CA ARG A 100 -49.27 -3.62 -25.04
C ARG A 100 -48.37 -2.62 -24.33
N VAL A 101 -48.80 -1.36 -24.43
CA VAL A 101 -48.34 -0.26 -23.60
C VAL A 101 -48.55 -0.67 -22.14
N GLN A 102 -47.47 -0.71 -21.36
CA GLN A 102 -47.52 -0.76 -19.91
C GLN A 102 -46.69 0.41 -19.36
N PRO A 103 -47.24 1.19 -18.41
CA PRO A 103 -46.73 2.49 -18.05
C PRO A 103 -45.41 2.45 -17.26
N LYS A 104 -44.63 3.51 -17.44
CA LYS A 104 -43.35 3.83 -16.81
C LYS A 104 -43.43 3.71 -15.28
N SER A 105 -42.63 2.81 -14.69
CA SER A 105 -42.29 2.87 -13.26
C SER A 105 -41.04 3.72 -13.06
N ALA A 106 -41.13 4.69 -12.14
CA ALA A 106 -40.19 5.77 -11.84
C ALA A 106 -38.73 5.35 -11.54
N PRO A 107 -37.74 6.27 -11.71
CA PRO A 107 -36.35 6.02 -11.36
C PRO A 107 -36.19 5.91 -9.84
N ARG A 108 -35.85 4.71 -9.35
CA ARG A 108 -35.37 4.53 -7.97
C ARG A 108 -33.96 5.10 -7.84
N VAL A 109 -33.86 6.36 -7.45
CA VAL A 109 -32.64 6.92 -6.84
C VAL A 109 -32.60 6.42 -5.40
N GLY A 110 -31.76 5.41 -5.16
CA GLY A 110 -31.56 4.80 -3.85
C GLY A 110 -30.08 4.74 -3.53
N GLY A 111 -29.64 5.59 -2.62
CA GLY A 111 -28.26 5.89 -2.31
C GLY A 111 -27.43 4.67 -1.89
N LYS A 112 -26.15 4.72 -2.27
CA LYS A 112 -25.09 3.96 -1.63
C LYS A 112 -24.13 4.95 -0.99
N ARG A 113 -24.15 4.93 0.34
CA ARG A 113 -23.07 5.39 1.19
C ARG A 113 -21.83 4.53 0.91
#